data_AF-A0A8T4Y445-F1
#
_entry.id   AF-A0A8T4Y445-F1
#
_cell.length_a   1.000
_cell.length_b   1.000
_cell.length_c   1.000
_cell.angle_alpha   90.00
_cell.angle_beta   90.00
_cell.angle_gamma   90.00
#
_symmetry.space_group_name_H-M   'P 1'
#
loop_
_entity.id
_entity.type
_entity.pdbx_description
1 polymer ?
#
loop_
_entity_poly.entity_id
_entity_poly.type
_entity_poly.pdbx_seq_one_letter_code
_entity_poly.pdbx_strand_id
1 'polypeptide(L)'
;MPGSGILNIRTYCDNLLNNKPMSGITPLQVAQALKIYAQTTLQLVEGLPESSPIKELRLTIGDWRAMAHLGDYYAEKILGATDLALYEKTGQIEQQTSAIRHLEAALEHWKKYVAVASSQYRPQLLTRIGYVDLNQLTDKVAEDIAMAKN
;
A
#
# COMPACT_ATOMS: atom_id res chain seq x y z
N MET A 1 6.32 15.74 -0.35
CA MET A 1 5.86 16.54 0.81
C MET A 1 6.99 17.46 1.22
N PRO A 2 6.82 18.80 1.16
CA PRO A 2 7.88 19.74 1.54
C PRO A 2 8.41 19.43 2.96
N GLY A 3 9.73 19.40 3.14
CA GLY A 3 10.37 19.16 4.43
C GLY A 3 10.46 17.70 4.90
N SER A 4 9.82 16.74 4.23
CA SER A 4 9.83 15.32 4.66
C SER A 4 11.12 14.55 4.32
N GLY A 5 11.97 15.08 3.45
CA GLY A 5 13.11 14.33 2.88
C GLY A 5 12.71 13.23 1.88
N ILE A 6 11.42 13.09 1.55
CA ILE A 6 10.89 12.10 0.59
C ILE A 6 10.51 12.79 -0.71
N LEU A 7 11.02 12.26 -1.84
CA LEU A 7 10.60 12.68 -3.17
C LEU A 7 9.18 12.18 -3.42
N ASN A 8 8.30 13.08 -3.88
CA ASN A 8 7.01 12.66 -4.39
C ASN A 8 7.18 11.98 -5.77
N ILE A 9 6.21 11.16 -6.17
CA ILE A 9 6.24 10.38 -7.41
C ILE A 9 6.50 11.25 -8.64
N ARG A 10 5.81 12.39 -8.78
CA ARG A 10 5.97 13.27 -9.95
C ARG A 10 7.40 13.80 -10.08
N THR A 11 7.97 14.32 -8.99
CA THR A 11 9.35 14.80 -8.95
C THR A 11 10.35 13.67 -9.20
N TYR A 12 10.10 12.47 -8.67
CA TYR A 12 10.92 11.30 -8.97
C TYR A 12 10.91 10.98 -10.46
N CYS A 13 9.74 10.86 -11.10
CA CYS A 13 9.62 10.59 -12.53
C CYS A 13 10.29 11.69 -13.37
N ASP A 14 10.07 12.96 -13.04
CA ASP A 14 10.69 14.09 -13.74
C ASP A 14 12.21 14.04 -13.64
N ASN A 15 12.76 13.76 -12.45
CA ASN A 15 14.20 13.65 -12.29
C ASN A 15 14.77 12.46 -13.04
N LEU A 16 14.07 11.31 -13.02
CA LEU A 16 14.49 10.10 -13.73
C LEU A 16 14.59 10.35 -15.23
N LEU A 17 13.55 10.92 -15.84
CA LEU A 17 13.49 11.17 -17.29
C LEU A 17 14.48 12.26 -17.75
N ASN A 18 14.82 13.21 -16.87
CA ASN A 18 15.75 14.29 -17.17
C ASN A 18 17.19 14.01 -16.69
N ASN A 19 17.51 12.79 -16.24
CA ASN A 19 18.81 12.42 -15.68
C ASN A 19 19.29 13.37 -14.55
N LYS A 20 18.36 13.85 -13.72
CA LYS A 20 18.67 14.69 -12.55
C LYS A 20 18.92 13.82 -11.32
N PRO A 21 19.76 14.28 -10.37
CA PRO A 21 20.00 13.57 -9.13
C PRO A 21 18.72 13.46 -8.28
N MET A 22 18.59 12.34 -7.56
CA MET A 22 17.53 12.15 -6.57
C MET A 22 18.00 12.69 -5.22
N SER A 23 17.42 13.80 -4.76
CA SER A 23 17.75 14.40 -3.45
C SER A 23 16.72 13.98 -2.40
N GLY A 24 17.00 12.89 -1.67
CA GLY A 24 16.13 12.32 -0.64
C GLY A 24 15.70 10.88 -0.92
N ILE A 25 14.75 10.39 -0.13
CA ILE A 25 14.21 9.03 -0.24
C ILE A 25 13.25 8.95 -1.42
N THR A 26 13.46 8.01 -2.34
CA THR A 26 12.61 7.82 -3.52
C THR A 26 11.32 7.05 -3.18
N PRO A 27 10.26 7.17 -4.01
CA PRO A 27 9.07 6.33 -3.87
C PRO A 27 9.38 4.83 -3.85
N LEU A 28 10.34 4.39 -4.68
CA LEU A 28 10.78 2.99 -4.71
C LEU A 28 11.43 2.56 -3.39
N GLN A 29 12.24 3.42 -2.77
CA GLN A 29 12.83 3.15 -1.46
C GLN A 29 11.77 3.09 -0.35
N VAL A 30 10.75 3.96 -0.40
CA VAL A 30 9.62 3.90 0.53
C VAL A 30 8.87 2.59 0.38
N ALA A 31 8.53 2.19 -0.86
CA ALA A 31 7.85 0.93 -1.13
C ALA A 31 8.67 -0.28 -0.64
N GLN A 32 9.97 -0.29 -0.90
CA GLN A 32 10.86 -1.34 -0.44
C GLN A 32 10.93 -1.42 1.09
N ALA A 33 11.00 -0.29 1.79
CA ALA A 33 10.99 -0.26 3.25
C ALA A 33 9.68 -0.80 3.82
N LEU A 34 8.53 -0.36 3.28
CA LEU A 34 7.21 -0.85 3.67
C LEU A 34 7.10 -2.37 3.50
N LYS A 35 7.54 -2.89 2.36
CA LYS A 35 7.55 -4.32 2.06
C LYS A 35 8.43 -5.11 3.03
N ILE A 36 9.63 -4.62 3.33
CA ILE A 36 10.53 -5.25 4.32
C ILE A 36 9.87 -5.30 5.70
N TYR A 37 9.30 -4.19 6.16
CA TYR A 37 8.63 -4.16 7.47
C TYR A 37 7.42 -5.08 7.50
N ALA A 38 6.57 -5.05 6.47
CA ALA A 38 5.41 -5.94 6.36
C ALA A 38 5.82 -7.43 6.40
N GLN A 39 6.78 -7.83 5.57
CA GLN A 39 7.25 -9.21 5.52
C GLN A 39 7.90 -9.65 6.83
N THR A 40 8.72 -8.79 7.45
CA THR A 40 9.32 -9.08 8.76
C THR A 40 8.25 -9.26 9.82
N THR A 41 7.24 -8.38 9.85
CA THR A 41 6.13 -8.49 10.80
C THR A 41 5.33 -9.77 10.56
N LEU A 42 5.00 -10.12 9.30
CA LEU A 42 4.26 -11.35 8.97
C LEU A 42 5.03 -12.59 9.45
N GLN A 43 6.33 -12.67 9.19
CA GLN A 43 7.18 -13.75 9.66
C GLN A 43 7.19 -13.87 11.19
N LEU A 44 7.29 -12.73 11.90
CA LEU A 44 7.28 -12.72 13.35
C LEU A 44 5.92 -13.15 13.93
N VAL A 45 4.80 -12.72 13.34
CA VAL A 45 3.46 -13.08 13.84
C VAL A 45 3.05 -14.52 13.48
N GLU A 46 3.61 -15.11 12.41
CA GLU A 46 3.44 -16.54 12.10
C GLU A 46 4.04 -17.44 13.19
N GLY A 47 5.12 -16.99 13.84
CA GLY A 47 5.72 -17.69 14.97
C GLY A 47 4.95 -17.56 16.29
N LEU A 48 3.88 -16.77 16.34
CA LEU A 48 3.07 -16.55 17.54
C LEU A 48 1.82 -17.43 17.55
N PRO A 49 1.27 -17.77 18.73
CA PRO A 49 0.03 -18.53 18.82
C PRO A 49 -1.13 -17.82 18.11
N GLU A 50 -1.80 -18.50 17.18
CA GLU A 50 -2.96 -17.95 16.46
C GLU A 50 -4.11 -17.57 17.40
N SER A 51 -4.26 -18.32 18.49
CA SER A 51 -5.25 -18.07 19.54
C SER A 51 -4.58 -17.88 20.89
N SER A 52 -4.79 -16.72 21.51
CA SER A 52 -4.50 -16.49 22.92
C SER A 52 -5.79 -16.41 23.73
N PRO A 53 -5.86 -17.04 24.92
CA PRO A 53 -6.97 -16.81 25.85
C PRO A 53 -6.97 -15.37 26.37
N ILE A 54 -5.82 -14.68 26.31
CA ILE A 54 -5.69 -13.28 26.66
C ILE A 54 -6.19 -12.44 25.47
N LYS A 55 -7.37 -11.84 25.64
CA LYS A 55 -8.03 -11.01 24.62
C LYS A 55 -7.10 -9.95 24.04
N GLU A 56 -6.42 -9.17 24.89
CA GLU A 56 -5.57 -8.06 24.46
C GLU A 56 -4.37 -8.52 23.63
N LEU A 57 -3.74 -9.64 24.00
CA LEU A 57 -2.66 -10.23 23.20
C LEU A 57 -3.16 -10.68 21.83
N ARG A 58 -4.32 -11.36 21.78
CA ARG A 58 -4.92 -11.80 20.51
C ARG A 58 -5.21 -10.61 19.58
N LEU A 59 -5.80 -9.54 20.10
CA LEU A 59 -6.10 -8.33 19.32
C LEU A 59 -4.83 -7.63 18.85
N THR A 60 -3.81 -7.54 19.70
CA THR A 60 -2.51 -6.94 19.36
C THR A 60 -1.82 -7.69 18.22
N ILE A 61 -1.84 -9.03 18.24
CA ILE A 61 -1.31 -9.86 17.14
C ILE A 61 -2.09 -9.62 15.85
N GLY A 62 -3.42 -9.51 15.94
CA GLY A 62 -4.25 -9.16 14.79
C GLY A 62 -3.95 -7.77 14.24
N ASP A 63 -3.67 -6.78 15.09
CA ASP A 63 -3.29 -5.43 14.67
C ASP A 63 -1.96 -5.42 13.92
N TRP A 64 -0.96 -6.17 14.40
CA TRP A 64 0.31 -6.33 13.68
C TRP A 64 0.13 -6.99 12.32
N ARG A 65 -0.70 -8.04 12.24
CA ARG A 65 -1.02 -8.71 10.97
C ARG A 65 -1.76 -7.78 10.00
N ALA A 66 -2.73 -7.03 10.49
CA ALA A 66 -3.44 -6.04 9.70
C ALA A 66 -2.50 -4.94 9.18
N MET A 67 -1.67 -4.36 10.05
CA MET A 67 -0.71 -3.31 9.66
C MET A 67 0.34 -3.82 8.67
N ALA A 68 0.77 -5.08 8.78
CA ALA A 68 1.67 -5.67 7.82
C ALA A 68 1.03 -5.80 6.43
N HIS A 69 -0.20 -6.33 6.33
CA HIS A 69 -0.91 -6.37 5.05
C HIS A 69 -1.18 -4.97 4.47
N LEU A 70 -1.43 -3.97 5.34
CA LEU A 70 -1.56 -2.58 4.91
C LEU A 70 -0.23 -2.00 4.40
N GLY A 71 0.90 -2.41 5.00
CA GLY A 71 2.25 -2.06 4.53
C GLY A 71 2.53 -2.61 3.13
N ASP A 72 2.25 -3.90 2.90
CA ASP A 72 2.36 -4.51 1.56
C ASP A 72 1.44 -3.82 0.55
N TYR A 73 0.19 -3.52 0.94
CA TYR A 73 -0.76 -2.77 0.10
C TYR A 73 -0.17 -1.43 -0.37
N TYR A 74 0.36 -0.62 0.56
CA TYR A 74 0.94 0.67 0.19
C TYR A 74 2.24 0.54 -0.57
N ALA A 75 3.06 -0.49 -0.31
CA ALA A 75 4.25 -0.75 -1.11
C ALA A 75 3.88 -0.97 -2.58
N GLU A 76 2.97 -1.91 -2.85
CA GLU A 76 2.52 -2.22 -4.20
C GLU A 76 1.74 -1.03 -4.82
N LYS A 77 0.94 -0.28 -4.05
CA LYS A 77 0.25 0.92 -4.55
C LYS A 77 1.19 2.05 -4.94
N ILE A 78 2.29 2.26 -4.19
CA ILE A 78 3.31 3.25 -4.53
C ILE A 78 4.04 2.85 -5.82
N LEU A 79 4.39 1.57 -5.97
CA LEU A 79 5.01 1.04 -7.20
C LEU A 79 4.07 1.22 -8.40
N GLY A 80 2.82 0.80 -8.26
CA GLY A 80 1.81 0.94 -9.32
C GLY A 80 1.58 2.39 -9.75
N ALA A 81 1.46 3.31 -8.79
CA ALA A 81 1.32 4.74 -9.10
C ALA A 81 2.59 5.35 -9.72
N THR A 82 3.78 4.84 -9.38
CA THR A 82 5.05 5.30 -9.95
C THR A 82 5.17 4.89 -11.40
N ASP A 83 4.88 3.63 -11.71
CA ASP A 83 4.93 3.10 -13.07
C ASP A 83 3.84 3.75 -13.95
N LEU A 84 2.64 3.98 -13.41
CA LEU A 84 1.58 4.68 -14.13
C LEU A 84 2.00 6.12 -14.47
N ALA A 85 2.62 6.84 -13.54
CA ALA A 85 3.11 8.19 -13.79
C ALA A 85 4.26 8.24 -14.82
N LEU A 86 5.06 7.17 -14.92
CA LEU A 86 6.05 7.03 -15.99
C LEU A 86 5.39 6.73 -17.33
N TYR A 87 4.37 5.87 -17.36
CA TYR A 87 3.57 5.61 -18.56
C TYR A 87 2.94 6.89 -19.10
N GLU A 88 2.28 7.69 -18.25
CA GLU A 88 1.66 8.97 -18.64
C GLU A 88 2.65 9.94 -19.31
N LYS A 89 3.93 9.88 -18.95
CA LYS A 89 4.99 10.75 -19.49
C LYS A 89 5.68 10.19 -20.73
N THR A 90 5.71 8.87 -20.89
CA THR A 90 6.55 8.20 -21.90
C THR A 90 5.78 7.42 -22.96
N GLY A 91 4.53 7.04 -22.68
CA GLY A 91 3.72 6.17 -23.52
C GLY A 91 4.20 4.71 -23.59
N GLN A 92 5.20 4.31 -22.78
CA GLN A 92 5.76 2.95 -22.81
C GLN A 92 4.81 1.94 -22.16
N ILE A 93 4.27 1.02 -22.95
CA ILE A 93 3.24 0.05 -22.53
C ILE A 93 3.75 -0.88 -21.42
N GLU A 94 5.06 -1.11 -21.36
CA GLU A 94 5.71 -1.89 -20.30
C GLU A 94 5.46 -1.28 -18.92
N GLN A 95 5.48 0.05 -18.81
CA GLN A 95 5.17 0.78 -17.58
C GLN A 95 3.70 0.64 -17.19
N GLN A 96 2.78 0.74 -18.16
CA GLN A 96 1.34 0.52 -17.89
C GLN A 96 1.07 -0.92 -17.41
N THR A 97 1.67 -1.90 -18.08
CA THR A 97 1.53 -3.32 -17.72
C THR A 97 2.09 -3.58 -16.33
N SER A 98 3.21 -2.94 -15.98
CA SER A 98 3.79 -3.02 -14.64
C SER A 98 2.89 -2.37 -13.59
N ALA A 99 2.35 -1.20 -13.88
CA ALA A 99 1.42 -0.50 -13.01
C ALA A 99 0.19 -1.34 -12.67
N ILE A 100 -0.45 -1.94 -13.68
CA ILE A 100 -1.61 -2.81 -13.51
C ILE A 100 -1.28 -4.00 -12.61
N ARG A 101 -0.15 -4.69 -12.86
CA ARG A 101 0.30 -5.82 -12.04
C ARG A 101 0.49 -5.43 -10.57
N HIS A 102 1.11 -4.28 -10.31
CA HIS A 102 1.29 -3.78 -8.95
C HIS A 102 -0.04 -3.40 -8.28
N LEU A 103 -0.99 -2.80 -9.00
CA LEU A 103 -2.30 -2.46 -8.47
C LEU A 103 -3.18 -3.71 -8.20
N GLU A 104 -3.05 -4.75 -9.01
CA GLU A 104 -3.66 -6.06 -8.76
C GLU A 104 -3.12 -6.70 -7.47
N ALA A 105 -1.79 -6.72 -7.30
CA ALA A 105 -1.16 -7.18 -6.05
C ALA A 105 -1.59 -6.33 -4.84
N ALA A 106 -1.66 -5.01 -4.99
CA ALA A 106 -2.17 -4.11 -3.95
C ALA A 106 -3.59 -4.52 -3.54
N LEU A 107 -4.49 -4.77 -4.49
CA LEU A 107 -5.85 -5.21 -4.17
C LEU A 107 -5.88 -6.54 -3.39
N GLU A 108 -4.99 -7.49 -3.70
CA GLU A 108 -4.86 -8.73 -2.93
C GLU A 108 -4.43 -8.48 -1.48
N HIS A 109 -3.44 -7.62 -1.26
CA HIS A 109 -2.98 -7.25 0.08
C HIS A 109 -4.05 -6.45 0.85
N TRP A 110 -4.77 -5.56 0.16
CA TRP A 110 -5.91 -4.85 0.75
C TRP A 110 -6.98 -5.83 1.24
N LYS A 111 -7.36 -6.83 0.45
CA LYS A 111 -8.34 -7.84 0.86
C LYS A 111 -7.90 -8.59 2.12
N LYS A 112 -6.61 -8.95 2.23
CA LYS A 112 -6.04 -9.56 3.44
C LYS A 112 -6.11 -8.62 4.65
N TYR A 113 -5.78 -7.34 4.46
CA TYR A 113 -5.94 -6.31 5.49
C TYR A 113 -7.39 -6.19 5.96
N VAL A 114 -8.36 -6.06 5.05
CA VAL A 114 -9.78 -5.93 5.36
C VAL A 114 -10.30 -7.15 6.12
N ALA A 115 -9.89 -8.36 5.73
CA ALA A 115 -10.30 -9.60 6.39
C ALA A 115 -9.88 -9.62 7.88
N VAL A 116 -8.63 -9.24 8.17
CA VAL A 116 -8.14 -9.17 9.56
C VAL A 116 -8.81 -8.01 10.30
N ALA A 117 -8.78 -6.80 9.74
CA ALA A 117 -9.28 -5.60 10.40
C ALA A 117 -10.78 -5.68 10.71
N SER A 118 -11.61 -6.16 9.77
CA SER A 118 -13.06 -6.27 9.97
C SER A 118 -13.48 -7.35 10.96
N SER A 119 -12.57 -8.29 11.30
CA SER A 119 -12.80 -9.25 12.38
C SER A 119 -12.66 -8.63 13.78
N GLN A 120 -11.97 -7.50 13.89
CA GLN A 120 -11.64 -6.84 15.16
C GLN A 120 -12.33 -5.48 15.33
N TYR A 121 -12.50 -4.75 14.23
CA TYR A 121 -13.01 -3.39 14.21
C TYR A 121 -14.37 -3.32 13.52
N ARG A 122 -15.17 -2.32 13.91
CA ARG A 122 -16.46 -2.03 13.27
C ARG A 122 -16.35 -0.78 12.41
N PRO A 123 -17.11 -0.70 11.30
CA PRO A 123 -17.26 0.54 10.55
C PRO A 123 -17.68 1.69 11.47
N GLN A 124 -17.17 2.88 11.20
CA GLN A 124 -17.35 4.03 12.08
C GLN A 124 -17.50 5.35 11.32
N LEU A 125 -18.34 6.24 11.85
CA LEU A 125 -18.47 7.61 11.36
C LEU A 125 -17.35 8.46 11.96
N LEU A 126 -16.50 9.01 11.10
CA LEU A 126 -15.42 9.91 11.49
C LEU A 126 -15.74 11.33 11.03
N THR A 127 -15.63 12.29 11.95
CA THR A 127 -16.12 13.67 11.78
C THR A 127 -15.65 14.39 10.52
N ARG A 128 -14.44 14.09 10.02
CA ARG A 128 -13.88 14.74 8.82
C ARG A 128 -14.02 13.90 7.54
N ILE A 129 -13.94 12.58 7.64
CA ILE A 129 -13.81 11.69 6.47
C ILE A 129 -15.08 10.88 6.19
N GLY A 130 -16.12 11.07 6.98
CA GLY A 130 -17.40 10.41 6.81
C GLY A 130 -17.41 8.98 7.33
N TYR A 131 -18.33 8.18 6.80
CA TYR A 131 -18.50 6.80 7.21
C TYR A 131 -17.41 5.94 6.60
N VAL A 132 -16.58 5.32 7.44
CA VAL A 132 -15.48 4.45 7.01
C VAL A 132 -15.88 3.00 7.20
N ASP A 133 -16.08 2.32 6.08
CA ASP A 133 -16.27 0.88 5.99
C ASP A 133 -15.20 0.30 5.06
N LEU A 134 -14.31 -0.53 5.61
CA LEU A 134 -13.20 -1.11 4.87
C LEU A 134 -13.66 -2.05 3.75
N ASN A 135 -14.81 -2.71 3.91
CA ASN A 135 -15.36 -3.55 2.86
C ASN A 135 -15.79 -2.68 1.66
N GLN A 136 -16.51 -1.58 1.92
CA GLN A 136 -16.93 -0.65 0.87
C GLN A 136 -15.73 0.05 0.20
N LEU A 137 -14.67 0.35 0.96
CA LEU A 137 -13.45 0.92 0.40
C LEU A 137 -12.71 -0.05 -0.54
N THR A 138 -12.97 -1.36 -0.47
CA THR A 138 -12.37 -2.34 -1.38
C THR A 138 -12.76 -2.07 -2.84
N ASP A 139 -13.97 -1.60 -3.10
CA ASP A 139 -14.42 -1.24 -4.45
C ASP A 139 -13.59 -0.07 -4.99
N LYS A 140 -13.25 0.90 -4.13
CA LYS A 140 -12.38 2.03 -4.47
C LYS A 140 -10.95 1.61 -4.77
N VAL A 141 -10.44 0.59 -4.09
CA VAL A 141 -9.12 0.02 -4.41
C VAL A 141 -9.15 -0.72 -5.75
N ALA A 142 -10.25 -1.40 -6.08
CA ALA A 142 -10.39 -2.07 -7.37
C ALA A 142 -10.54 -1.07 -8.54
N GLU A 143 -11.18 0.08 -8.31
CA GLU A 143 -11.28 1.18 -9.29
C GLU A 143 -9.89 1.68 -9.76
N ASP A 144 -8.86 1.64 -8.91
CA ASP A 144 -7.49 2.02 -9.29
C ASP A 144 -6.96 1.19 -10.49
N ILE A 145 -7.29 -0.10 -10.54
CA ILE A 145 -6.88 -1.01 -11.64
C ILE A 145 -7.59 -0.62 -12.94
N ALA A 146 -8.88 -0.27 -12.85
CA ALA A 146 -9.65 0.16 -14.01
C ALA A 146 -9.12 1.49 -14.57
N MET A 147 -8.74 2.42 -13.70
CA MET A 147 -8.13 3.69 -14.12
C MET A 147 -6.80 3.48 -14.85
N ALA A 148 -5.95 2.56 -14.39
CA ALA A 148 -4.66 2.29 -15.04
C ALA A 148 -4.76 1.61 -16.43
N LYS A 149 -5.91 1.01 -16.74
CA LYS A 149 -6.18 0.34 -18.03
C LYS A 149 -6.67 1.30 -19.13
N ASN A 150 -7.18 2.47 -18.75
CA ASN A 150 -7.69 3.48 -19.66
C ASN A 150 -6.58 4.45 -20.10
#